data_AF-A0A0R0GDF4-F1
#
_entry.id   AF-A0A0R0GDF4-F1
#
_cell.length_a   1.000
_cell.length_b   1.000
_cell.length_c   1.000
_cell.angle_alpha   90.00
_cell.angle_beta   90.00
_cell.angle_gamma   90.00
#
_symmetry.space_group_name_H-M   'P 1'
#
loop_
_entity.id
_entity.type
_entity.pdbx_description
1 polymer ?
#
loop_
_entity_poly.entity_id
_entity_poly.type
_entity_poly.pdbx_seq_one_letter_code
_entity_poly.pdbx_strand_id
1 'polypeptide(L)'
;MDGMTMEVGAVAAMRYVKDGIKVARLVMQHTKHTLLVGEKASEFAISMRLPGPMNLSSPESMEKWAKWKDSRCQPNFKKNVSPANSCGPYRPTNYLGHPDETCSSTV
;
A
#
# COMPACT_ATOMS: atom_id res chain seq x y z
N MET A 1 -13.58 8.09 9.56
CA MET A 1 -14.65 9.06 9.31
C MET A 1 -15.48 9.14 10.58
N ASP A 2 -15.68 10.34 11.08
CA ASP A 2 -16.62 10.62 12.15
C ASP A 2 -18.00 10.88 11.53
N GLY A 3 -19.03 10.12 11.92
CA GLY A 3 -20.37 10.22 11.34
C GLY A 3 -21.16 11.43 11.82
N MET A 4 -20.75 12.08 12.90
CA MET A 4 -21.41 13.25 13.47
C MET A 4 -20.82 14.54 12.90
N THR A 5 -19.48 14.64 12.86
CA THR A 5 -18.79 15.83 12.37
C THR A 5 -18.49 15.78 10.88
N MET A 6 -18.65 14.62 10.23
CA MET A 6 -18.24 14.35 8.85
C MET A 6 -16.72 14.50 8.62
N GLU A 7 -15.91 14.61 9.69
CA GLU A 7 -14.46 14.72 9.56
C GLU A 7 -13.82 13.40 9.12
N VAL A 8 -12.76 13.52 8.34
CA VAL A 8 -12.07 12.37 7.73
C VAL A 8 -10.56 12.53 7.86
N GLY A 9 -9.90 11.45 8.27
CA GLY A 9 -8.46 11.29 8.19
C GLY A 9 -8.11 9.88 7.73
N ALA A 10 -7.05 9.78 6.93
CA ALA A 10 -6.60 8.55 6.29
C ALA A 10 -5.07 8.53 6.15
N VAL A 11 -4.52 7.32 6.08
CA VAL A 11 -3.12 7.08 5.76
C VAL A 11 -2.99 5.96 4.74
N ALA A 12 -2.01 6.05 3.84
CA ALA A 12 -1.71 4.98 2.88
C ALA A 12 -0.20 4.83 2.68
N ALA A 13 0.24 3.64 2.26
CA ALA A 13 1.66 3.31 2.04
C ALA A 13 2.62 3.69 3.20
N MET A 14 2.09 3.86 4.42
CA MET A 14 2.84 4.23 5.61
C MET A 14 3.64 3.03 6.12
N ARG A 15 4.90 3.25 6.49
CA ARG A 15 5.81 2.21 6.96
C ARG A 15 6.26 2.48 8.39
N TYR A 16 6.77 1.44 9.05
CA TYR A 16 7.45 1.53 10.36
C TYR A 16 6.63 2.01 11.56
N VAL A 17 5.33 2.25 11.41
CA VAL A 17 4.41 2.62 12.49
C VAL A 17 3.26 1.63 12.54
N LYS A 18 3.13 0.92 13.66
CA LYS A 18 2.15 -0.17 13.84
C LYS A 18 0.70 0.34 13.84
N ASP A 19 0.44 1.45 14.53
CA ASP A 19 -0.91 1.88 14.86
C ASP A 19 -1.55 2.75 13.77
N GLY A 20 -1.77 2.20 12.57
CA GLY A 20 -2.29 2.95 11.41
C GLY A 20 -3.61 3.70 11.68
N ILE A 21 -4.53 3.11 12.46
CA ILE A 21 -5.80 3.75 12.84
C ILE A 21 -5.60 4.98 13.74
N LYS A 22 -4.61 4.95 14.65
CA LYS A 22 -4.28 6.12 15.49
C LYS A 22 -3.71 7.23 14.62
N VAL A 23 -2.85 6.89 13.65
CA VAL A 23 -2.33 7.89 12.71
C VAL A 23 -3.45 8.51 11.89
N ALA A 24 -4.37 7.71 11.35
CA ALA A 24 -5.53 8.22 10.61
C ALA A 24 -6.39 9.19 11.46
N ARG A 25 -6.59 8.87 12.74
CA ARG A 25 -7.28 9.78 13.68
C ARG A 25 -6.49 11.06 13.94
N LEU A 26 -5.17 10.97 14.09
CA LEU A 26 -4.31 12.17 14.25
C LEU A 26 -4.32 13.04 12.99
N VAL A 27 -4.35 12.45 11.79
CA VAL A 27 -4.51 13.18 10.52
C VAL A 27 -5.80 13.98 10.54
N MET A 28 -6.92 13.35 10.92
CA MET A 28 -8.23 13.99 11.04
C MET A 28 -8.23 15.15 12.04
N GLN A 29 -7.60 14.97 13.21
CA GLN A 29 -7.68 15.91 14.33
C GLN A 29 -6.64 17.04 14.29
N HIS A 30 -5.52 16.83 13.60
CA HIS A 30 -4.34 17.71 13.71
C HIS A 30 -3.74 18.14 12.37
N THR A 31 -4.45 17.92 11.25
CA THR A 31 -4.03 18.40 9.96
C THR A 31 -5.21 18.98 9.19
N LYS A 32 -4.94 19.82 8.19
CA LYS A 32 -5.95 20.26 7.22
C LYS A 32 -6.12 19.26 6.06
N HIS A 33 -5.37 18.16 6.07
CA HIS A 33 -5.36 17.18 5.00
C HIS A 33 -6.23 15.98 5.36
N THR A 34 -6.90 15.41 4.36
CA THR A 34 -7.69 14.19 4.54
C THR A 34 -6.82 12.92 4.51
N LEU A 35 -5.72 12.93 3.75
CA LEU A 35 -4.89 11.75 3.50
C LEU A 35 -3.40 12.11 3.52
N LEU A 36 -2.60 11.35 4.27
CA LEU A 36 -1.14 11.36 4.17
C LEU A 36 -0.64 10.02 3.62
N VAL A 37 0.41 10.06 2.79
CA VAL A 37 0.92 8.87 2.10
C VAL A 37 2.43 8.69 2.30
N GLY A 38 2.87 7.43 2.37
CA GLY A 38 4.27 7.06 2.22
C GLY A 38 5.14 7.38 3.43
N GLU A 39 6.40 7.72 3.16
CA GLU A 39 7.39 8.07 4.18
C GLU A 39 6.94 9.28 5.02
N LYS A 40 6.37 10.30 4.39
CA LYS A 40 5.87 11.50 5.08
C LYS A 40 4.70 11.23 6.03
N ALA A 41 3.87 10.22 5.77
CA ALA A 41 2.87 9.77 6.73
C ALA A 41 3.52 9.17 7.99
N SER A 42 4.66 8.50 7.82
CA SER A 42 5.41 7.86 8.92
C SER A 42 6.12 8.92 9.77
N GLU A 43 6.74 9.92 9.12
CA GLU A 43 7.32 11.10 9.80
C GLU A 43 6.28 11.86 10.63
N PHE A 44 5.09 12.10 10.07
CA PHE A 44 3.97 12.71 10.81
C PHE A 44 3.56 11.90 12.03
N ALA A 45 3.41 10.57 11.90
CA ALA A 45 3.04 9.74 13.03
C ALA A 45 4.06 9.81 14.18
N ILE A 46 5.36 9.78 13.86
CA ILE A 46 6.45 9.85 14.83
C ILE A 46 6.51 11.25 15.47
N SER A 47 6.31 12.32 14.70
CA SER A 47 6.27 13.69 15.25
C SER A 47 5.10 13.89 16.22
N MET A 48 4.00 13.17 16.02
CA MET A 48 2.87 13.10 16.94
C MET A 48 3.09 12.13 18.13
N ARG A 49 4.35 11.74 18.39
CA ARG A 49 4.80 10.90 19.52
C ARG A 49 4.25 9.47 19.50
N LEU A 50 3.86 8.95 18.34
CA LEU A 50 3.60 7.51 18.22
C LEU A 50 4.91 6.73 18.11
N PRO A 51 4.99 5.50 18.66
CA PRO A 51 6.20 4.68 18.59
C PRO A 51 6.61 4.38 17.14
N GLY A 52 7.91 4.58 16.85
CA GLY A 52 8.52 4.31 15.56
C GLY A 52 9.85 5.07 15.39
N PRO A 53 10.61 4.81 14.31
CA PRO A 53 10.38 3.76 13.31
C PRO A 53 10.72 2.38 13.90
N MET A 54 9.92 1.36 13.57
CA MET A 54 10.18 -0.03 14.01
C MET A 54 10.00 -1.02 12.86
N ASN A 55 10.69 -2.16 12.96
CA ASN A 55 10.46 -3.29 12.06
C ASN A 55 9.13 -3.96 12.42
N LEU A 56 8.17 -3.94 11.49
CA LEU A 56 6.84 -4.55 11.66
C LEU A 56 6.79 -6.00 11.17
N SER A 57 7.86 -6.50 10.54
CA SER A 57 7.94 -7.87 10.04
C SER A 57 8.29 -8.83 11.19
N SER A 58 7.31 -9.65 11.60
CA SER A 58 7.55 -10.78 12.50
C SER A 58 8.26 -11.95 11.78
N PRO A 59 8.96 -12.85 12.50
CA PRO A 59 9.52 -14.07 11.91
C PRO A 59 8.48 -14.87 11.12
N GLU A 60 7.27 -15.01 11.66
CA GLU A 60 6.14 -15.67 11.00
C GLU A 60 5.75 -14.99 9.67
N SER A 61 5.69 -13.65 9.64
CA SER A 61 5.34 -12.91 8.42
C SER A 61 6.41 -13.07 7.32
N MET A 62 7.68 -13.13 7.72
CA MET A 62 8.81 -13.33 6.82
C MET A 62 8.82 -14.75 6.24
N GLU A 63 8.53 -15.76 7.06
CA GLU A 63 8.40 -17.15 6.61
C GLU A 63 7.23 -17.30 5.61
N LYS A 64 6.05 -16.74 5.93
CA LYS A 64 4.90 -16.73 5.01
C LYS A 64 5.24 -16.06 3.68
N TRP A 65 5.92 -14.92 3.72
CA TRP A 65 6.38 -14.21 2.52
C TRP A 65 7.40 -15.03 1.72
N ALA A 66 8.37 -15.67 2.38
CA ALA A 66 9.38 -16.50 1.73
C ALA A 66 8.74 -17.71 1.03
N LYS A 67 7.81 -18.41 1.72
CA LYS A 67 7.04 -19.52 1.15
C LYS A 67 6.19 -19.09 -0.04
N TRP A 68 5.54 -17.92 0.04
CA TRP A 68 4.77 -17.35 -1.07
C TRP A 68 5.65 -17.00 -2.28
N LYS A 69 6.88 -16.54 -2.04
CA LYS A 69 7.85 -16.25 -3.10
C LYS A 69 8.35 -17.54 -3.77
N ASP A 70 8.67 -18.55 -2.97
CA ASP A 70 9.07 -19.88 -3.43
C ASP A 70 7.96 -20.58 -4.24
N SER A 71 6.70 -20.37 -3.88
CA SER A 71 5.53 -20.84 -4.64
C SER A 71 5.23 -20.05 -5.92
N ARG A 72 6.21 -19.32 -6.48
CA ARG A 72 6.08 -18.45 -7.66
C ARG A 72 5.01 -17.36 -7.48
N CYS A 73 5.00 -16.72 -6.32
CA CYS A 73 4.07 -15.65 -5.97
C CYS A 73 2.60 -16.10 -5.95
N GLN A 74 2.33 -17.34 -5.53
CA GLN A 74 0.97 -17.91 -5.49
C GLN A 74 0.47 -18.18 -4.04
N PRO A 75 -0.81 -17.87 -3.74
CA PRO A 75 -1.83 -17.30 -4.62
C PRO A 75 -1.60 -15.80 -4.89
N ASN A 76 -2.19 -15.28 -5.97
CA ASN A 76 -2.19 -13.84 -6.27
C ASN A 76 -3.59 -13.34 -6.63
N PHE A 77 -3.80 -12.02 -6.54
CA PHE A 77 -5.09 -11.37 -6.79
C PHE A 77 -5.26 -10.83 -8.22
N LYS A 78 -4.27 -11.04 -9.11
CA LYS A 78 -4.25 -10.45 -10.45
C LYS A 78 -5.19 -11.23 -11.36
N LYS A 79 -5.98 -10.51 -12.16
CA LYS A 79 -6.96 -11.07 -13.10
C LYS A 79 -6.57 -10.69 -14.53
N ASN A 80 -6.85 -11.57 -15.49
CA ASN A 80 -6.63 -11.31 -16.92
C ASN A 80 -5.19 -10.89 -17.25
N VAL A 81 -4.20 -11.61 -16.69
CA VAL A 81 -2.78 -11.35 -16.92
C VAL A 81 -1.98 -12.62 -17.25
N SER A 82 -0.91 -12.46 -18.02
CA SER A 82 0.12 -13.46 -18.28
C SER A 82 1.47 -13.00 -17.73
N PRO A 83 2.22 -13.83 -16.99
CA PRO A 83 1.86 -15.18 -16.56
C PRO A 83 0.82 -15.16 -15.42
N ALA A 84 -0.21 -16.02 -15.50
CA ALA A 84 -1.22 -16.11 -14.43
C ALA A 84 -0.69 -16.77 -13.15
N ASN A 85 0.17 -17.78 -13.31
CA ASN A 85 0.65 -18.68 -12.25
C ASN A 85 2.15 -18.50 -11.93
N SER A 86 2.68 -17.29 -12.12
CA SER A 86 4.07 -16.97 -11.79
C SER A 86 4.19 -15.56 -11.24
N CYS A 87 5.36 -15.24 -10.69
CA CYS A 87 5.75 -13.88 -10.40
C CYS A 87 5.82 -13.06 -11.70
N GLY A 88 5.63 -11.75 -11.56
CA GLY A 88 5.72 -10.81 -12.68
C GLY A 88 7.15 -10.68 -13.25
N PRO A 89 7.33 -9.84 -14.27
CA PRO A 89 6.36 -8.85 -14.78
C PRO A 89 5.13 -9.48 -15.45
N TYR A 90 3.98 -8.82 -15.29
CA TYR A 90 2.69 -9.28 -15.81
C TYR A 90 2.28 -8.43 -17.02
N ARG A 91 1.59 -9.05 -17.98
CA ARG A 91 0.97 -8.37 -19.14
C ARG A 91 -0.53 -8.66 -19.15
N PRO A 92 -1.41 -7.69 -19.45
CA PRO A 92 -2.83 -7.96 -19.67
C PRO A 92 -3.04 -9.01 -20.78
N THR A 93 -3.97 -9.94 -20.60
CA THR A 93 -4.32 -10.93 -21.64
C THR A 93 -5.30 -10.36 -22.67
N ASN A 94 -6.11 -9.37 -22.30
CA ASN A 94 -7.03 -8.64 -23.19
C ASN A 94 -6.88 -7.12 -22.92
N TYR A 95 -6.39 -6.35 -23.89
CA TYR A 95 -6.53 -4.89 -23.88
C TYR A 95 -7.98 -4.54 -24.21
N LEU A 96 -8.87 -4.50 -23.22
CA LEU A 96 -10.19 -3.90 -23.40
C LEU A 96 -10.02 -2.38 -23.19
N GLY A 97 -9.70 -1.63 -24.24
CA GLY A 97 -9.63 -0.16 -24.13
C GLY A 97 -9.15 0.65 -25.34
N HIS A 98 -8.06 0.28 -26.02
CA HIS A 98 -7.63 0.95 -27.26
C HIS A 98 -6.50 0.15 -27.95
N PRO A 99 -6.63 -0.24 -29.22
CA PRO A 99 -5.54 -0.86 -29.97
C PRO A 99 -4.34 0.06 -30.28
N ASP A 100 -4.44 1.38 -30.11
CA ASP A 100 -3.45 2.33 -30.65
C ASP A 100 -2.61 3.14 -29.64
N GLU A 101 -2.74 2.92 -28.34
CA GLU A 101 -1.75 3.45 -27.38
C GLU A 101 -0.65 2.42 -27.15
N THR A 102 0.19 2.25 -28.16
CA THR A 102 1.59 1.96 -27.84
C THR A 102 2.10 3.17 -27.07
N CYS A 103 2.39 3.01 -25.78
CA CYS A 103 3.19 4.00 -25.06
C CYS A 103 4.50 4.11 -25.83
N SER A 104 4.58 5.11 -26.72
CA SER A 104 5.82 5.48 -27.37
C SER A 104 6.78 5.83 -26.25
N SER A 105 7.77 4.98 -26.07
CA SER A 105 8.90 5.22 -25.20
C SER A 105 9.71 6.36 -25.82
N THR A 106 9.26 7.60 -25.66
CA THR A 106 10.05 8.77 -26.00
C THR A 106 11.02 9.01 -24.84
N VAL A 107 12.30 8.82 -25.16
CA VAL A 107 13.47 9.16 -24.34
C VAL A 107 13.63 10.68 -24.26
#